data_AF-A0A9P7G7L3-F1
#
_entry.id   AF-A0A9P7G7L3-F1
#
_cell.length_a   1.000
_cell.length_b   1.000
_cell.length_c   1.000
_cell.angle_alpha   90.00
_cell.angle_beta   90.00
_cell.angle_gamma   90.00
#
_symmetry.space_group_name_H-M   'P 1'
#
loop_
_entity.id
_entity.type
_entity.pdbx_description
1 polymer ?
#
loop_
_entity_poly.entity_id
_entity_poly.type
_entity_poly.pdbx_seq_one_letter_code
_entity_poly.pdbx_strand_id
1 'polypeptide(L)'
;MDCLELNIHQRILSDIASNPGETKDDALLAQTLIAARVHTRAEDLTGGDEESSREEKSEKPRVFMAASRVHCNIAFGELIVNFPEENITETIDVLMPALLDVLNDIPFVDFDKCLSWQDWALPDQLVYSTVSALLRLSSSHTQYTEKAAFAICFFLSQIVEQIRNSSSLSVLTQLTPALHGLYRAISSTSFAWTIAQWEQLAMRLKELCSSDIIDRLNHLLIDILQKEDTDDNTMRFVQTFVSRYVTQGRPLSGYFIVCCVIETEWTVLAQALAPPQAATSGIVTEAAAANKAWLSLMRKAAVPTKIEGERIMGTLKNTVTYAMQCFTDLLVQIEEMETEPPIDTYAWETMSESLVSWIVPFDELQKSDISPQKLASICTVALQELDGKLFSLLLLLLSDESPISDNLVQEAALKATTVLVQRFDPLGTFQSARN
;
A
#
# COMPACT_ATOMS: atom_id res chain seq x y z
N MET A 1 17.29 29.30 3.91
CA MET A 1 18.09 28.54 4.89
C MET A 1 17.29 27.41 5.51
N ASP A 2 16.06 27.68 5.95
CA ASP A 2 14.81 26.88 5.86
C ASP A 2 14.98 25.36 5.63
N CYS A 3 15.50 24.92 4.47
CA CYS A 3 15.68 23.50 4.13
C CYS A 3 16.63 22.72 5.06
N LEU A 4 17.56 23.39 5.76
CA LEU A 4 18.37 22.79 6.83
C LEU A 4 17.58 22.73 8.15
N GLU A 5 16.82 23.78 8.47
CA GLU A 5 16.03 23.89 9.70
C GLU A 5 14.86 22.90 9.70
N LEU A 6 14.20 22.70 8.56
CA LEU A 6 13.17 21.67 8.36
C LEU A 6 13.73 20.25 8.56
N ASN A 7 14.93 19.96 8.05
CA ASN A 7 15.58 18.66 8.26
C ASN A 7 15.91 18.40 9.75
N ILE A 8 16.38 19.43 10.44
CA ILE A 8 16.63 19.38 11.90
C ILE A 8 15.31 19.22 12.66
N HIS A 9 14.25 19.94 12.27
CA HIS A 9 12.95 19.85 12.92
C HIS A 9 12.30 18.47 12.75
N GLN A 10 12.31 17.89 11.54
CA GLN A 10 11.85 16.52 11.32
C GLN A 10 12.65 15.54 12.21
N ARG A 11 13.99 15.63 12.21
CA ARG A 11 14.84 14.72 13.00
C ARG A 11 14.56 14.81 14.50
N ILE A 12 14.37 16.02 15.04
CA ILE A 12 14.00 16.20 16.45
C ILE A 12 12.64 15.57 16.73
N LEU A 13 11.65 15.77 15.87
CA LEU A 13 10.31 15.21 16.05
C LEU A 13 10.31 13.66 15.97
N SER A 14 10.98 13.08 14.96
CA SER A 14 11.07 11.62 14.81
C SER A 14 11.96 10.95 15.87
N ASP A 15 12.96 11.64 16.42
CA ASP A 15 13.74 11.15 17.57
C ASP A 15 12.90 11.13 18.86
N ILE A 16 12.17 12.22 19.16
CA ILE A 16 11.19 12.25 20.26
C ILE A 16 10.09 11.19 20.07
N ALA A 17 9.63 10.97 18.84
CA ALA A 17 8.65 9.94 18.51
C ALA A 17 9.20 8.51 18.67
N SER A 18 10.47 8.29 18.35
CA SER A 18 11.15 6.99 18.50
C SER A 18 11.56 6.71 19.96
N ASN A 19 11.88 7.76 20.71
CA ASN A 19 12.38 7.72 22.08
C ASN A 19 11.54 8.64 22.99
N PRO A 20 10.28 8.28 23.33
CA PRO A 20 9.39 9.09 24.17
C PRO A 20 9.83 9.20 25.66
N GLY A 21 11.04 8.77 25.99
CA GLY A 21 11.63 8.77 27.33
C GLY A 21 11.37 7.49 28.14
N GLU A 22 12.16 7.30 29.20
CA GLU A 22 12.03 6.13 30.10
C GLU A 22 10.96 6.33 31.18
N THR A 23 10.49 7.57 31.40
CA THR A 23 9.49 7.88 32.43
C THR A 23 8.13 8.25 31.84
N LYS A 24 7.07 8.09 32.65
CA LYS A 24 5.72 8.51 32.24
C LYS A 24 5.62 10.02 31.99
N ASP A 25 6.38 10.83 32.74
CA ASP A 25 6.37 12.27 32.61
C ASP A 25 7.00 12.73 31.28
N ASP A 26 8.08 12.07 30.83
CA ASP A 26 8.68 12.30 29.52
C ASP A 26 7.71 11.96 28.38
N ALA A 27 7.03 10.81 28.46
CA ALA A 27 6.08 10.37 27.45
C ALA A 27 4.86 11.31 27.36
N LEU A 28 4.39 11.82 28.50
CA LEU A 28 3.28 12.79 28.58
C LEU A 28 3.72 14.19 28.11
N LEU A 29 4.98 14.57 28.32
CA LEU A 29 5.58 15.76 27.72
C LEU A 29 5.68 15.64 26.19
N ALA A 30 6.16 14.51 25.67
CA ALA A 30 6.22 14.22 24.23
C ALA A 30 4.82 14.23 23.60
N GLN A 31 3.84 13.61 24.26
CA GLN A 31 2.43 13.67 23.89
C GLN A 31 1.95 15.12 23.83
N THR A 32 2.21 15.92 24.86
CA THR A 32 1.79 17.33 24.91
C THR A 32 2.43 18.17 23.80
N LEU A 33 3.72 17.96 23.50
CA LEU A 33 4.46 18.71 22.49
C LEU A 33 4.03 18.40 21.05
N ILE A 34 3.65 17.14 20.78
CA ILE A 34 3.32 16.67 19.42
C ILE A 34 1.81 16.67 19.18
N ALA A 35 0.98 16.14 20.11
CA ALA A 35 -0.47 16.09 19.95
C ALA A 35 -1.11 17.49 19.93
N ALA A 36 -0.62 18.44 20.73
CA ALA A 36 -1.06 19.84 20.67
C ALA A 36 -0.53 20.61 19.44
N ARG A 37 0.08 19.90 18.47
CA ARG A 37 0.50 20.40 17.16
C ARG A 37 -0.03 19.57 15.99
N VAL A 38 -0.85 18.55 16.26
CA VAL A 38 -1.67 17.92 15.23
C VAL A 38 -2.73 18.93 14.83
N HIS A 39 -2.78 19.28 13.56
CA HIS A 39 -3.71 20.28 13.06
C HIS A 39 -4.47 19.78 11.83
N THR A 40 -5.79 19.70 11.93
CA THR A 40 -6.69 19.24 10.85
C THR A 40 -7.23 20.41 10.01
N ARG A 41 -7.76 20.16 8.82
CA ARG A 41 -8.34 21.21 7.95
C ARG A 41 -9.55 21.90 8.61
N ALA A 42 -10.23 21.21 9.52
CA ALA A 42 -11.38 21.78 10.25
C ALA A 42 -11.00 23.06 11.03
N GLU A 43 -9.77 23.13 11.55
CA GLU A 43 -9.30 24.26 12.35
C GLU A 43 -9.01 25.49 11.48
N ASP A 44 -8.39 25.30 10.31
CA ASP A 44 -8.09 26.40 9.38
C ASP A 44 -9.38 27.13 8.92
N LEU A 45 -10.48 26.40 8.81
CA LEU A 45 -11.80 26.94 8.45
C LEU A 45 -12.47 27.75 9.57
N THR A 46 -12.00 27.66 10.81
CA THR A 46 -12.52 28.46 11.96
C THR A 46 -11.80 29.80 12.14
N GLY A 47 -10.78 30.08 11.33
CA GLY A 47 -10.00 31.34 11.35
C GLY A 47 -10.49 32.44 10.40
N GLY A 48 -11.58 32.22 9.64
CA GLY A 48 -12.17 33.19 8.72
C GLY A 48 -13.63 33.50 9.09
N ASP A 49 -14.08 34.74 8.81
CA ASP A 49 -15.36 35.27 9.31
C ASP A 49 -16.60 34.42 8.95
N GLU A 50 -17.43 34.14 9.95
CA GLU A 50 -18.71 33.44 9.80
C GLU A 50 -19.79 34.33 9.12
N GLU A 51 -19.84 34.39 7.78
CA GLU A 51 -21.07 34.84 7.11
C GLU A 51 -21.32 34.21 5.72
N SER A 52 -22.61 34.01 5.40
CA SER A 52 -23.17 33.56 4.09
C SER A 52 -23.11 32.08 3.67
N SER A 53 -23.86 31.24 4.40
CA SER A 53 -25.00 30.45 3.88
C SER A 53 -24.91 29.51 2.64
N ARG A 54 -25.47 28.29 2.84
CA ARG A 54 -26.21 27.40 1.90
C ARG A 54 -25.45 26.50 0.91
N GLU A 55 -25.68 25.20 1.14
CA GLU A 55 -25.97 24.12 0.18
C GLU A 55 -25.76 24.40 -1.33
N GLU A 56 -24.52 24.23 -1.80
CA GLU A 56 -24.26 23.66 -3.11
C GLU A 56 -23.26 22.49 -2.97
N LYS A 57 -23.25 21.56 -3.93
CA LYS A 57 -22.22 20.50 -4.02
C LYS A 57 -20.93 21.07 -4.60
N SER A 58 -20.34 22.04 -3.92
CA SER A 58 -19.00 22.54 -4.22
C SER A 58 -17.98 21.41 -3.96
N GLU A 59 -17.11 21.14 -4.93
CA GLU A 59 -15.93 20.31 -4.70
C GLU A 59 -15.10 20.97 -3.59
N LYS A 60 -14.77 20.22 -2.52
CA LYS A 60 -14.00 20.77 -1.41
C LYS A 60 -12.63 21.22 -1.92
N PRO A 61 -12.29 22.53 -1.87
CA PRO A 61 -11.03 23.01 -2.40
C PRO A 61 -9.86 22.41 -1.62
N ARG A 62 -8.71 22.25 -2.30
CA ARG A 62 -7.46 21.86 -1.66
C ARG A 62 -6.97 22.98 -0.75
N VAL A 63 -6.46 22.65 0.43
CA VAL A 63 -5.97 23.60 1.43
C VAL A 63 -4.46 23.42 1.60
N PHE A 64 -3.70 24.51 1.54
CA PHE A 64 -2.24 24.45 1.65
C PHE A 64 -1.78 24.02 3.05
N MET A 65 -0.84 23.08 3.11
CA MET A 65 -0.21 22.66 4.37
C MET A 65 1.33 22.76 4.26
N ALA A 66 1.91 23.63 5.09
CA ALA A 66 3.36 23.82 5.16
C ALA A 66 4.07 22.56 5.70
N ALA A 67 5.30 22.31 5.23
CA ALA A 67 6.06 21.11 5.57
C ALA A 67 6.20 20.87 7.09
N SER A 68 6.36 21.92 7.90
CA SER A 68 6.43 21.81 9.37
C SER A 68 5.17 21.22 10.02
N ARG A 69 3.97 21.57 9.51
CA ARG A 69 2.70 21.00 9.99
C ARG A 69 2.54 19.54 9.54
N VAL A 70 2.97 19.23 8.32
CA VAL A 70 3.01 17.84 7.83
C VAL A 70 3.96 16.98 8.69
N HIS A 71 5.14 17.50 9.04
CA HIS A 71 6.07 16.79 9.95
C HIS A 71 5.50 16.61 11.36
N CYS A 72 4.72 17.55 11.90
CA CYS A 72 4.01 17.34 13.18
C CYS A 72 3.02 16.16 13.08
N ASN A 73 2.23 16.10 12.00
CA ASN A 73 1.26 15.01 11.79
C ASN A 73 1.96 13.65 11.52
N ILE A 74 3.09 13.63 10.79
CA ILE A 74 3.94 12.43 10.61
C ILE A 74 4.44 11.93 11.98
N ALA A 75 5.03 12.83 12.77
CA ALA A 75 5.61 12.50 14.06
C ALA A 75 4.57 12.08 15.10
N PHE A 76 3.32 12.53 14.99
CA PHE A 76 2.21 12.05 15.81
C PHE A 76 1.93 10.57 15.56
N GLY A 77 1.84 10.14 14.29
CA GLY A 77 1.69 8.73 13.96
C GLY A 77 2.91 7.88 14.36
N GLU A 78 4.13 8.43 14.26
CA GLU A 78 5.37 7.78 14.71
C GLU A 78 5.44 7.66 16.25
N LEU A 79 4.93 8.65 16.99
CA LEU A 79 4.95 8.68 18.46
C LEU A 79 3.95 7.69 19.05
N ILE A 80 2.71 7.67 18.55
CA ILE A 80 1.64 6.87 19.13
C ILE A 80 1.98 5.37 19.12
N VAL A 81 2.63 4.89 18.06
CA VAL A 81 3.00 3.48 17.92
C VAL A 81 4.12 3.02 18.86
N ASN A 82 4.73 3.96 19.59
CA ASN A 82 5.79 3.73 20.58
C ASN A 82 5.36 4.09 22.02
N PHE A 83 4.12 4.52 22.24
CA PHE A 83 3.62 4.78 23.60
C PHE A 83 3.43 3.49 24.42
N PRO A 84 3.58 3.55 25.76
CA PRO A 84 3.11 2.49 26.65
C PRO A 84 1.60 2.26 26.49
N GLU A 85 1.18 1.00 26.39
CA GLU A 85 -0.24 0.62 26.19
C GLU A 85 -1.19 1.26 27.22
N GLU A 86 -0.74 1.45 28.47
CA GLU A 86 -1.49 2.13 29.53
C GLU A 86 -1.90 3.56 29.13
N ASN A 87 -0.96 4.34 28.57
CA ASN A 87 -1.22 5.71 28.10
C ASN A 87 -2.11 5.72 26.84
N ILE A 88 -1.99 4.69 25.99
CA ILE A 88 -2.85 4.52 24.82
C ILE A 88 -4.28 4.26 25.27
N THR A 89 -4.53 3.28 26.15
CA THR A 89 -5.88 2.94 26.63
C THR A 89 -6.58 4.12 27.32
N GLU A 90 -5.85 4.96 28.06
CA GLU A 90 -6.41 6.17 28.68
C GLU A 90 -6.78 7.28 27.67
N THR A 91 -6.18 7.30 26.47
CA THR A 91 -6.33 8.40 25.49
C THR A 91 -6.83 7.98 24.09
N ILE A 92 -7.16 6.70 23.90
CA ILE A 92 -7.53 6.09 22.61
C ILE A 92 -8.71 6.79 21.91
N ASP A 93 -9.71 7.26 22.67
CA ASP A 93 -10.86 8.01 22.14
C ASP A 93 -10.52 9.44 21.67
N VAL A 94 -9.30 9.93 21.90
CA VAL A 94 -8.75 11.17 21.30
C VAL A 94 -7.78 10.84 20.16
N LEU A 95 -6.90 9.85 20.36
CA LEU A 95 -5.91 9.45 19.37
C LEU A 95 -6.54 8.88 18.08
N MET A 96 -7.58 8.05 18.22
CA MET A 96 -8.24 7.43 17.06
C MET A 96 -8.95 8.45 16.17
N PRO A 97 -9.82 9.36 16.67
CA PRO A 97 -10.39 10.43 15.84
C PRO A 97 -9.34 11.29 15.15
N ALA A 98 -8.30 11.73 15.87
CA ALA A 98 -7.26 12.58 15.29
C ALA A 98 -6.55 11.93 14.08
N LEU A 99 -6.21 10.63 14.16
CA LEU A 99 -5.63 9.90 13.03
C LEU A 99 -6.63 9.67 11.88
N LEU A 100 -7.92 9.46 12.19
CA LEU A 100 -8.96 9.32 11.17
C LEU A 100 -9.17 10.65 10.42
N ASP A 101 -9.20 11.77 11.13
CA ASP A 101 -9.39 13.10 10.53
C ASP A 101 -8.18 13.53 9.70
N VAL A 102 -6.95 13.27 10.17
CA VAL A 102 -5.73 13.45 9.36
C VAL A 102 -5.82 12.64 8.07
N LEU A 103 -6.20 11.35 8.13
CA LEU A 103 -6.33 10.51 6.93
C LEU A 103 -7.43 11.03 5.97
N ASN A 104 -8.56 11.50 6.51
CA ASN A 104 -9.68 12.05 5.74
C ASN A 104 -9.35 13.39 5.04
N ASP A 105 -8.41 14.17 5.58
CA ASP A 105 -8.01 15.46 5.02
C ASP A 105 -6.94 15.36 3.92
N ILE A 106 -6.02 14.38 3.97
CA ILE A 106 -4.88 14.23 3.02
C ILE A 106 -5.28 14.37 1.52
N PRO A 107 -6.39 13.76 1.03
CA PRO A 107 -6.79 13.91 -0.38
C PRO A 107 -7.03 15.36 -0.81
N PHE A 108 -7.26 16.26 0.15
CA PHE A 108 -7.55 17.69 -0.02
C PHE A 108 -6.44 18.60 0.51
N VAL A 109 -5.24 18.10 0.80
CA VAL A 109 -4.10 18.91 1.21
C VAL A 109 -3.23 19.25 0.00
N ASP A 110 -2.95 20.53 -0.22
CA ASP A 110 -1.88 20.96 -1.12
C ASP A 110 -0.56 21.06 -0.35
N PHE A 111 0.33 20.10 -0.59
CA PHE A 111 1.62 20.00 0.08
C PHE A 111 2.62 21.01 -0.50
N ASP A 112 3.48 21.54 0.37
CA ASP A 112 4.64 22.35 -0.02
C ASP A 112 5.56 21.62 -1.03
N LYS A 113 6.07 22.34 -2.04
CA LYS A 113 6.91 21.82 -3.14
C LYS A 113 8.34 21.52 -2.66
N CYS A 114 8.46 20.60 -1.70
CA CYS A 114 9.71 20.33 -0.99
C CYS A 114 10.49 19.13 -1.57
N LEU A 115 11.82 19.27 -1.62
CA LEU A 115 12.77 18.20 -1.96
C LEU A 115 13.78 17.95 -0.83
N SER A 116 13.47 18.34 0.42
CA SER A 116 14.36 18.15 1.58
C SER A 116 14.27 16.75 2.21
N TRP A 117 13.30 15.94 1.79
CA TRP A 117 13.15 14.55 2.21
C TRP A 117 14.32 13.66 1.74
N GLN A 118 14.57 12.60 2.52
CA GLN A 118 15.61 11.60 2.22
C GLN A 118 15.06 10.49 1.32
N ASP A 119 14.08 9.72 1.80
CA ASP A 119 13.59 8.54 1.09
C ASP A 119 12.35 8.82 0.22
N TRP A 120 11.30 9.39 0.81
CA TRP A 120 9.96 9.53 0.22
C TRP A 120 9.38 10.94 0.39
N ALA A 121 8.44 11.35 -0.46
CA ALA A 121 7.83 12.68 -0.36
C ALA A 121 6.91 12.85 0.88
N LEU A 122 6.57 14.09 1.22
CA LEU A 122 5.70 14.41 2.37
C LEU A 122 4.32 13.71 2.38
N PRO A 123 3.57 13.58 1.25
CA PRO A 123 2.29 12.88 1.23
C PRO A 123 2.45 11.37 1.52
N ASP A 124 3.51 10.77 0.99
CA ASP A 124 3.88 9.36 1.16
C ASP A 124 4.19 9.07 2.64
N GLN A 125 5.08 9.86 3.25
CA GLN A 125 5.39 9.77 4.68
C GLN A 125 4.15 9.96 5.57
N LEU A 126 3.28 10.93 5.26
CA LEU A 126 2.11 11.24 6.07
C LEU A 126 1.05 10.13 6.01
N VAL A 127 0.73 9.60 4.82
CA VAL A 127 -0.17 8.45 4.72
C VAL A 127 0.45 7.22 5.36
N TYR A 128 1.75 6.99 5.14
CA TYR A 128 2.47 5.85 5.70
C TYR A 128 2.39 5.79 7.22
N SER A 129 2.72 6.90 7.87
CA SER A 129 2.69 7.03 9.34
C SER A 129 1.25 6.90 9.86
N THR A 130 0.30 7.65 9.28
CA THR A 130 -1.11 7.68 9.74
C THR A 130 -1.78 6.30 9.63
N VAL A 131 -1.64 5.62 8.48
CA VAL A 131 -2.24 4.29 8.26
C VAL A 131 -1.55 3.23 9.12
N SER A 132 -0.22 3.27 9.27
CA SER A 132 0.51 2.35 10.16
C SER A 132 0.09 2.52 11.62
N ALA A 133 -0.16 3.75 12.07
CA ALA A 133 -0.67 4.03 13.42
C ALA A 133 -2.10 3.51 13.61
N LEU A 134 -3.01 3.80 12.68
CA LEU A 134 -4.40 3.31 12.71
C LEU A 134 -4.47 1.78 12.80
N LEU A 135 -3.69 1.07 11.97
CA LEU A 135 -3.67 -0.39 11.95
C LEU A 135 -3.09 -0.99 13.25
N ARG A 136 -2.02 -0.40 13.82
CA ARG A 136 -1.45 -0.87 15.10
C ARG A 136 -2.40 -0.63 16.27
N LEU A 137 -2.91 0.59 16.43
CA LEU A 137 -3.86 0.94 17.49
C LEU A 137 -5.08 0.03 17.48
N SER A 138 -5.69 -0.15 16.31
CA SER A 138 -6.89 -0.98 16.16
C SER A 138 -6.63 -2.48 16.10
N SER A 139 -5.36 -2.92 16.16
CA SER A 139 -4.98 -4.31 16.47
C SER A 139 -5.04 -4.60 17.97
N SER A 140 -4.60 -3.66 18.82
CA SER A 140 -4.78 -3.77 20.29
C SER A 140 -6.22 -3.46 20.71
N HIS A 141 -6.81 -2.40 20.12
CA HIS A 141 -8.13 -1.89 20.46
C HIS A 141 -9.15 -2.24 19.36
N THR A 142 -9.59 -3.50 19.34
CA THR A 142 -10.40 -4.07 18.23
C THR A 142 -11.76 -3.39 18.00
N GLN A 143 -12.26 -2.62 18.97
CA GLN A 143 -13.43 -1.75 18.81
C GLN A 143 -13.29 -0.65 17.74
N TYR A 144 -12.06 -0.36 17.27
CA TYR A 144 -11.81 0.57 16.16
C TYR A 144 -11.43 -0.11 14.84
N THR A 145 -11.33 -1.45 14.78
CA THR A 145 -10.92 -2.21 13.57
C THR A 145 -11.74 -1.83 12.34
N GLU A 146 -13.08 -1.85 12.46
CA GLU A 146 -13.97 -1.45 11.35
C GLU A 146 -13.86 0.04 10.99
N LYS A 147 -13.61 0.93 11.96
CA LYS A 147 -13.44 2.37 11.71
C LYS A 147 -12.15 2.64 10.92
N ALA A 148 -11.05 1.97 11.28
CA ALA A 148 -9.78 2.08 10.57
C ALA A 148 -9.88 1.54 9.14
N ALA A 149 -10.45 0.33 8.97
CA ALA A 149 -10.65 -0.26 7.65
C ALA A 149 -11.58 0.59 6.75
N PHE A 150 -12.68 1.14 7.31
CA PHE A 150 -13.58 2.04 6.59
C PHE A 150 -12.88 3.33 6.16
N ALA A 151 -12.09 3.97 7.04
CA ALA A 151 -11.37 5.20 6.71
C ALA A 151 -10.30 5.00 5.64
N ILE A 152 -9.60 3.85 5.65
CA ILE A 152 -8.67 3.46 4.58
C ILE A 152 -9.40 3.31 3.24
N CYS A 153 -10.56 2.63 3.22
CA CYS A 153 -11.36 2.49 2.00
C CYS A 153 -11.95 3.84 1.53
N PHE A 154 -12.35 4.71 2.45
CA PHE A 154 -12.85 6.06 2.13
C PHE A 154 -11.75 6.96 1.56
N PHE A 155 -10.58 7.00 2.19
CA PHE A 155 -9.39 7.68 1.69
C PHE A 155 -9.07 7.23 0.26
N LEU A 156 -9.06 5.92 0.00
CA LEU A 156 -8.78 5.37 -1.32
C LEU A 156 -9.82 5.82 -2.36
N SER A 157 -11.12 5.83 -2.03
CA SER A 157 -12.15 6.42 -2.91
C SER A 157 -11.92 7.90 -3.20
N GLN A 158 -11.56 8.69 -2.19
CA GLN A 158 -11.26 10.11 -2.37
C GLN A 158 -10.01 10.34 -3.24
N ILE A 159 -8.97 9.52 -3.09
CA ILE A 159 -7.77 9.59 -3.95
C ILE A 159 -8.11 9.19 -5.40
N VAL A 160 -8.91 8.15 -5.63
CA VAL A 160 -9.37 7.77 -6.99
C VAL A 160 -10.14 8.92 -7.66
N GLU A 161 -11.07 9.57 -6.95
CA GLU A 161 -11.82 10.72 -7.44
C GLU A 161 -10.91 11.92 -7.72
N GLN A 162 -10.00 12.24 -6.79
CA GLN A 162 -9.02 13.30 -6.97
C GLN A 162 -8.03 13.03 -8.13
N ILE A 163 -7.65 11.77 -8.40
CA ILE A 163 -6.78 11.42 -9.55
C ILE A 163 -7.50 11.68 -10.87
N ARG A 164 -8.80 11.43 -10.97
CA ARG A 164 -9.60 11.71 -12.17
C ARG A 164 -9.78 13.21 -12.44
N ASN A 165 -9.86 14.03 -11.38
CA ASN A 165 -10.22 15.45 -11.51
C ASN A 165 -9.03 16.44 -11.36
N SER A 166 -7.96 16.08 -10.65
CA SER A 166 -6.83 16.99 -10.34
C SER A 166 -5.86 17.21 -11.51
N SER A 167 -5.13 18.33 -11.46
CA SER A 167 -4.05 18.62 -12.41
C SER A 167 -2.97 17.55 -12.40
N SER A 168 -2.35 17.24 -13.56
CA SER A 168 -1.33 16.19 -13.67
C SER A 168 -0.12 16.43 -12.73
N LEU A 169 0.19 17.69 -12.42
CA LEU A 169 1.19 18.05 -11.40
C LEU A 169 0.76 17.63 -9.99
N SER A 170 -0.48 17.91 -9.59
CA SER A 170 -1.05 17.50 -8.30
C SER A 170 -1.14 15.98 -8.18
N VAL A 171 -1.50 15.29 -9.26
CA VAL A 171 -1.50 13.81 -9.31
C VAL A 171 -0.09 13.28 -9.06
N LEU A 172 0.88 13.69 -9.89
CA LEU A 172 2.25 13.16 -9.86
C LEU A 172 3.00 13.47 -8.55
N THR A 173 2.80 14.66 -7.99
CA THR A 173 3.61 15.15 -6.86
C THR A 173 2.92 15.05 -5.50
N GLN A 174 1.62 14.72 -5.47
CA GLN A 174 0.86 14.57 -4.22
C GLN A 174 0.06 13.26 -4.14
N LEU A 175 -0.80 12.97 -5.13
CA LEU A 175 -1.76 11.86 -5.03
C LEU A 175 -1.13 10.48 -5.27
N THR A 176 -0.28 10.33 -6.28
CA THR A 176 0.45 9.06 -6.53
C THR A 176 1.44 8.73 -5.40
N PRO A 177 2.21 9.69 -4.84
CA PRO A 177 2.95 9.49 -3.59
C PRO A 177 2.07 9.10 -2.40
N ALA A 178 0.87 9.66 -2.27
CA ALA A 178 -0.08 9.28 -1.21
C ALA A 178 -0.59 7.83 -1.36
N LEU A 179 -0.80 7.35 -2.60
CA LEU A 179 -1.05 5.92 -2.86
C LEU A 179 0.14 5.04 -2.48
N HIS A 180 1.36 5.46 -2.81
CA HIS A 180 2.57 4.71 -2.45
C HIS A 180 2.75 4.61 -0.93
N GLY A 181 2.47 5.68 -0.18
CA GLY A 181 2.44 5.66 1.28
C GLY A 181 1.40 4.70 1.86
N LEU A 182 0.20 4.62 1.25
CA LEU A 182 -0.84 3.65 1.63
C LEU A 182 -0.38 2.20 1.40
N TYR A 183 0.13 1.92 0.19
CA TYR A 183 0.69 0.62 -0.18
C TYR A 183 1.78 0.18 0.81
N ARG A 184 2.77 1.05 1.05
CA ARG A 184 3.86 0.79 2.00
C ARG A 184 3.33 0.51 3.41
N ALA A 185 2.31 1.22 3.88
CA ALA A 185 1.74 1.00 5.21
C ALA A 185 1.09 -0.37 5.35
N ILE A 186 0.33 -0.80 4.33
CA ILE A 186 -0.36 -2.10 4.33
C ILE A 186 0.63 -3.25 4.15
N SER A 187 1.65 -3.12 3.30
CA SER A 187 2.69 -4.14 3.14
C SER A 187 3.60 -4.27 4.38
N SER A 188 3.81 -3.17 5.12
CA SER A 188 4.68 -3.14 6.31
C SER A 188 3.96 -3.49 7.63
N THR A 189 2.69 -3.11 7.81
CA THR A 189 2.02 -3.19 9.12
C THR A 189 1.11 -4.42 9.26
N SER A 190 1.44 -5.29 10.22
CA SER A 190 0.64 -6.50 10.48
C SER A 190 -0.73 -6.15 11.07
N PHE A 191 -1.80 -6.67 10.46
CA PHE A 191 -3.18 -6.41 10.88
C PHE A 191 -4.08 -7.63 10.68
N ALA A 192 -5.04 -7.83 11.58
CA ALA A 192 -6.02 -8.92 11.51
C ALA A 192 -7.20 -8.58 10.59
N TRP A 193 -6.92 -8.40 9.30
CA TRP A 193 -7.92 -8.12 8.26
C TRP A 193 -9.02 -9.20 8.21
N THR A 194 -10.25 -8.80 7.86
CA THR A 194 -11.34 -9.74 7.54
C THR A 194 -11.55 -9.85 6.02
N ILE A 195 -12.12 -10.97 5.56
CA ILE A 195 -12.47 -11.15 4.13
C ILE A 195 -13.48 -10.06 3.65
N ALA A 196 -14.34 -9.55 4.55
CA ALA A 196 -15.27 -8.47 4.23
C ALA A 196 -14.58 -7.10 4.10
N GLN A 197 -13.49 -6.86 4.84
CA GLN A 197 -12.65 -5.67 4.67
C GLN A 197 -11.79 -5.79 3.39
N TRP A 198 -11.26 -6.98 3.10
CA TRP A 198 -10.59 -7.27 1.83
C TRP A 198 -11.50 -6.97 0.62
N GLU A 199 -12.75 -7.45 0.65
CA GLU A 199 -13.70 -7.22 -0.46
C GLU A 199 -14.00 -5.73 -0.68
N GLN A 200 -14.16 -4.98 0.42
CA GLN A 200 -14.33 -3.52 0.37
C GLN A 200 -13.11 -2.82 -0.23
N LEU A 201 -11.90 -3.24 0.13
CA LEU A 201 -10.66 -2.66 -0.37
C LEU A 201 -10.41 -2.99 -1.84
N ALA A 202 -10.55 -4.27 -2.23
CA ALA A 202 -10.36 -4.75 -3.60
C ALA A 202 -11.29 -4.05 -4.60
N MET A 203 -12.56 -3.81 -4.23
CA MET A 203 -13.48 -3.02 -5.06
C MET A 203 -12.99 -1.60 -5.35
N ARG A 204 -12.21 -0.98 -4.45
CA ARG A 204 -11.65 0.38 -4.62
C ARG A 204 -10.31 0.37 -5.32
N LEU A 205 -9.43 -0.58 -5.00
CA LEU A 205 -8.16 -0.77 -5.68
C LEU A 205 -8.38 -1.06 -7.17
N LYS A 206 -9.40 -1.85 -7.52
CA LYS A 206 -9.80 -2.09 -8.92
C LYS A 206 -10.13 -0.83 -9.71
N GLU A 207 -10.54 0.27 -9.07
CA GLU A 207 -10.82 1.53 -9.77
C GLU A 207 -9.52 2.19 -10.28
N LEU A 208 -8.38 1.99 -9.59
CA LEU A 208 -7.05 2.41 -10.07
C LEU A 208 -6.57 1.59 -11.26
N CYS A 209 -6.94 0.30 -11.31
CA CYS A 209 -6.65 -0.61 -12.42
C CYS A 209 -7.49 -0.38 -13.69
N SER A 210 -8.29 0.70 -13.75
CA SER A 210 -8.98 1.09 -15.00
C SER A 210 -7.99 1.71 -16.01
N SER A 211 -8.16 1.40 -17.30
CA SER A 211 -7.36 1.96 -18.40
C SER A 211 -7.21 3.47 -18.30
N ASP A 212 -8.33 4.17 -18.08
CA ASP A 212 -8.38 5.64 -18.00
C ASP A 212 -7.47 6.22 -16.89
N ILE A 213 -7.23 5.46 -15.82
CA ILE A 213 -6.29 5.86 -14.75
C ILE A 213 -4.86 5.40 -15.09
N ILE A 214 -4.64 4.17 -15.56
CA ILE A 214 -3.31 3.68 -15.93
C ILE A 214 -2.69 4.57 -17.02
N ASP A 215 -3.45 4.86 -18.08
CA ASP A 215 -3.03 5.73 -19.19
C ASP A 215 -2.72 7.14 -18.68
N ARG A 216 -3.60 7.73 -17.86
CA ARG A 216 -3.36 9.05 -17.26
C ARG A 216 -2.09 9.06 -16.41
N LEU A 217 -1.90 8.07 -15.54
CA LEU A 217 -0.73 7.94 -14.66
C LEU A 217 0.57 7.83 -15.48
N ASN A 218 0.54 7.11 -16.60
CA ASN A 218 1.67 7.00 -17.52
C ASN A 218 1.95 8.31 -18.29
N HIS A 219 0.92 9.11 -18.61
CA HIS A 219 1.07 10.36 -19.36
C HIS A 219 1.36 11.60 -18.50
N LEU A 220 1.24 11.55 -17.16
CA LEU A 220 1.39 12.72 -16.27
C LEU A 220 2.62 13.59 -16.54
N LEU A 221 3.77 12.96 -16.77
CA LEU A 221 5.01 13.69 -17.05
C LEU A 221 4.95 14.40 -18.40
N ILE A 222 4.37 13.76 -19.41
CA ILE A 222 4.17 14.33 -20.75
C ILE A 222 3.21 15.53 -20.67
N ASP A 223 2.08 15.41 -19.97
CA ASP A 223 1.12 16.50 -19.75
C ASP A 223 1.77 17.75 -19.14
N ILE A 224 2.63 17.56 -18.14
CA ILE A 224 3.32 18.65 -17.43
C ILE A 224 4.35 19.32 -18.34
N LEU A 225 5.10 18.53 -19.11
CA LEU A 225 6.14 19.01 -20.02
C LEU A 225 5.58 19.71 -21.27
N GLN A 226 4.38 19.32 -21.73
CA GLN A 226 3.73 19.89 -22.93
C GLN A 226 2.88 21.14 -22.64
N LYS A 227 2.56 21.42 -21.38
CA LYS A 227 1.74 22.58 -21.00
C LYS A 227 2.52 23.89 -21.22
N GLU A 228 1.99 24.75 -22.10
CA GLU A 228 2.66 25.95 -22.63
C GLU A 228 3.12 26.98 -21.56
N ASP A 229 2.53 26.95 -20.35
CA ASP A 229 2.83 27.86 -19.22
C ASP A 229 3.68 27.23 -18.09
N THR A 230 4.22 26.01 -18.21
CA THR A 230 4.96 25.38 -17.09
C THR A 230 6.32 26.05 -16.87
N ASP A 231 6.52 26.65 -15.69
CA ASP A 231 7.72 27.41 -15.36
C ASP A 231 8.98 26.55 -15.15
N ASP A 232 10.14 27.12 -15.48
CA ASP A 232 11.47 26.51 -15.38
C ASP A 232 11.77 25.85 -14.02
N ASN A 233 11.23 26.37 -12.91
CA ASN A 233 11.45 25.80 -11.58
C ASN A 233 10.50 24.64 -11.30
N THR A 234 9.24 24.72 -11.74
CA THR A 234 8.32 23.56 -11.70
C THR A 234 8.85 22.42 -12.59
N MET A 235 9.40 22.71 -13.77
CA MET A 235 10.05 21.72 -14.64
C MET A 235 11.20 20.99 -13.92
N ARG A 236 12.15 21.74 -13.34
CA ARG A 236 13.29 21.18 -12.58
C ARG A 236 12.85 20.44 -11.32
N PHE A 237 11.82 20.93 -10.63
CA PHE A 237 11.23 20.27 -9.46
C PHE A 237 10.66 18.90 -9.86
N VAL A 238 9.82 18.84 -10.90
CA VAL A 238 9.20 17.58 -11.37
C VAL A 238 10.25 16.59 -11.87
N GLN A 239 11.22 17.04 -12.66
CA GLN A 239 12.33 16.18 -13.11
C GLN A 239 13.12 15.59 -11.93
N THR A 240 13.43 16.40 -10.91
CA THR A 240 14.15 15.94 -9.71
C THR A 240 13.29 15.00 -8.86
N PHE A 241 11.98 15.30 -8.74
CA PHE A 241 11.02 14.51 -7.98
C PHE A 241 10.86 13.10 -8.56
N VAL A 242 10.58 13.01 -9.87
CA VAL A 242 10.46 11.73 -10.60
C VAL A 242 11.79 10.99 -10.59
N SER A 243 12.91 11.67 -10.87
CA SER A 243 14.24 11.05 -10.88
C SER A 243 14.56 10.35 -9.55
N ARG A 244 14.23 10.97 -8.41
CA ARG A 244 14.42 10.34 -7.09
C ARG A 244 13.58 9.06 -6.93
N TYR A 245 12.29 9.14 -7.22
CA TYR A 245 11.37 7.99 -7.15
C TYR A 245 11.82 6.85 -8.09
N VAL A 246 12.27 7.16 -9.31
CA VAL A 246 12.90 6.19 -10.23
C VAL A 246 14.19 5.60 -9.64
N THR A 247 15.09 6.40 -9.05
CA THR A 247 16.34 5.87 -8.46
C THR A 247 16.13 5.03 -7.20
N GLN A 248 15.01 5.20 -6.50
CA GLN A 248 14.57 4.30 -5.41
C GLN A 248 13.81 3.07 -5.93
N GLY A 249 13.72 2.88 -7.26
CA GLY A 249 13.01 1.76 -7.88
C GLY A 249 11.49 1.82 -7.73
N ARG A 250 10.88 3.02 -7.61
CA ARG A 250 9.43 3.23 -7.42
C ARG A 250 8.93 4.33 -8.38
N PRO A 251 8.82 4.09 -9.70
CA PRO A 251 8.73 5.14 -10.72
C PRO A 251 7.43 5.97 -10.72
N LEU A 252 6.44 5.64 -9.89
CA LEU A 252 5.09 6.28 -9.84
C LEU A 252 4.30 6.20 -11.17
N SER A 253 4.67 5.27 -12.06
CA SER A 253 3.92 4.97 -13.30
C SER A 253 2.59 4.26 -13.01
N GLY A 254 1.70 4.21 -14.00
CA GLY A 254 0.46 3.45 -13.93
C GLY A 254 0.72 1.95 -13.70
N TYR A 255 1.73 1.38 -14.38
CA TYR A 255 2.14 -0.02 -14.21
C TYR A 255 2.66 -0.29 -12.79
N PHE A 256 3.47 0.62 -12.23
CA PHE A 256 3.90 0.54 -10.85
C PHE A 256 2.72 0.55 -9.86
N ILE A 257 1.71 1.38 -10.09
CA ILE A 257 0.49 1.42 -9.25
C ILE A 257 -0.35 0.14 -9.40
N VAL A 258 -0.39 -0.50 -10.58
CA VAL A 258 -1.00 -1.84 -10.73
C VAL A 258 -0.26 -2.88 -9.90
N CYS A 259 1.07 -2.88 -9.90
CA CYS A 259 1.87 -3.76 -9.03
C CYS A 259 1.56 -3.51 -7.54
N CYS A 260 1.51 -2.24 -7.09
CA CYS A 260 1.12 -1.88 -5.72
C CYS A 260 -0.30 -2.35 -5.36
N VAL A 261 -1.26 -2.26 -6.29
CA VAL A 261 -2.64 -2.76 -6.11
C VAL A 261 -2.63 -4.27 -5.88
N ILE A 262 -1.96 -5.02 -6.75
CA ILE A 262 -1.89 -6.49 -6.67
C ILE A 262 -1.20 -6.92 -5.36
N GLU A 263 -0.11 -6.25 -4.96
CA GLU A 263 0.56 -6.53 -3.67
C GLU A 263 -0.35 -6.24 -2.47
N THR A 264 -1.10 -5.12 -2.52
CA THR A 264 -2.04 -4.74 -1.47
C THR A 264 -3.18 -5.75 -1.33
N GLU A 265 -3.81 -6.16 -2.45
CA GLU A 265 -4.91 -7.14 -2.41
C GLU A 265 -4.46 -8.49 -1.83
N TRP A 266 -3.31 -9.01 -2.25
CA TRP A 266 -2.86 -10.32 -1.74
C TRP A 266 -2.38 -10.22 -0.30
N THR A 267 -1.71 -9.13 0.10
CA THR A 267 -1.22 -8.94 1.47
C THR A 267 -2.37 -8.89 2.48
N VAL A 268 -3.45 -8.20 2.12
CA VAL A 268 -4.66 -8.11 2.95
C VAL A 268 -5.37 -9.46 3.03
N LEU A 269 -5.52 -10.16 1.89
CA LEU A 269 -6.16 -11.48 1.88
C LEU A 269 -5.32 -12.55 2.59
N ALA A 270 -4.00 -12.54 2.45
CA ALA A 270 -3.09 -13.45 3.14
C ALA A 270 -3.17 -13.28 4.66
N GLN A 271 -3.26 -12.04 5.14
CA GLN A 271 -3.47 -11.77 6.57
C GLN A 271 -4.87 -12.17 7.03
N ALA A 272 -5.90 -12.08 6.19
CA ALA A 272 -7.24 -12.60 6.54
C ALA A 272 -7.31 -14.14 6.56
N LEU A 273 -6.47 -14.84 5.78
CA LEU A 273 -6.36 -16.30 5.76
C LEU A 273 -5.38 -16.87 6.79
N ALA A 274 -4.36 -16.11 7.18
CA ALA A 274 -3.40 -16.44 8.23
C ALA A 274 -3.17 -15.22 9.16
N PRO A 275 -4.15 -14.92 10.05
CA PRO A 275 -4.09 -13.75 10.93
C PRO A 275 -2.78 -13.64 11.71
N PRO A 276 -2.17 -12.45 11.77
CA PRO A 276 -0.95 -12.26 12.54
C PRO A 276 -1.22 -12.51 14.02
N GLN A 277 -0.27 -13.18 14.67
CA GLN A 277 -0.21 -13.18 16.14
C GLN A 277 0.05 -11.75 16.64
N ALA A 278 -0.40 -11.47 17.87
CA ALA A 278 -0.52 -10.13 18.47
C ALA A 278 0.65 -9.18 18.15
N ALA A 279 0.32 -7.91 17.94
CA ALA A 279 1.23 -6.90 17.42
C ALA A 279 2.53 -6.81 18.25
N THR A 280 3.63 -7.26 17.66
CA THR A 280 4.97 -7.18 18.25
C THR A 280 5.51 -5.77 18.06
N SER A 281 5.63 -5.00 19.15
CA SER A 281 6.39 -3.73 19.18
C SER A 281 7.82 -3.95 18.68
N GLY A 282 8.28 -3.13 17.74
CA GLY A 282 9.62 -3.27 17.17
C GLY A 282 9.87 -2.36 15.97
N ILE A 283 11.11 -2.40 15.48
CA ILE A 283 11.59 -1.61 14.33
C ILE A 283 10.71 -1.89 13.11
N VAL A 284 10.28 -0.81 12.44
CA VAL A 284 9.44 -0.89 11.25
C VAL A 284 10.30 -1.26 10.04
N THR A 285 9.92 -2.33 9.35
CA THR A 285 10.62 -2.85 8.17
C THR A 285 9.66 -2.89 6.98
N GLU A 286 10.13 -2.47 5.81
CA GLU A 286 9.33 -2.48 4.57
C GLU A 286 8.88 -3.92 4.22
N ALA A 287 7.65 -4.05 3.71
CA ALA A 287 7.01 -5.33 3.36
C ALA A 287 6.98 -6.38 4.49
N ALA A 288 7.15 -5.99 5.77
CA ALA A 288 7.21 -6.94 6.89
C ALA A 288 5.92 -7.74 7.10
N ALA A 289 4.75 -7.12 6.90
CA ALA A 289 3.45 -7.80 7.06
C ALA A 289 3.17 -8.74 5.90
N ALA A 290 3.41 -8.27 4.67
CA ALA A 290 3.40 -9.05 3.44
C ALA A 290 4.25 -10.33 3.59
N ASN A 291 5.53 -10.18 3.92
CA ASN A 291 6.45 -11.30 4.14
C ASN A 291 6.04 -12.23 5.29
N LYS A 292 5.58 -11.69 6.42
CA LYS A 292 5.15 -12.47 7.60
C LYS A 292 3.89 -13.30 7.31
N ALA A 293 2.93 -12.75 6.58
CA ALA A 293 1.72 -13.46 6.15
C ALA A 293 2.04 -14.55 5.12
N TRP A 294 2.88 -14.24 4.13
CA TRP A 294 3.31 -15.18 3.10
C TRP A 294 4.06 -16.39 3.68
N LEU A 295 5.05 -16.13 4.54
CA LEU A 295 5.79 -17.17 5.25
C LEU A 295 4.90 -17.98 6.21
N SER A 296 3.79 -17.44 6.70
CA SER A 296 2.80 -18.19 7.48
C SER A 296 2.05 -19.18 6.61
N LEU A 297 1.52 -18.74 5.46
CA LEU A 297 0.80 -19.58 4.50
C LEU A 297 1.67 -20.67 3.86
N MET A 298 2.96 -20.41 3.60
CA MET A 298 3.88 -21.45 3.12
C MET A 298 4.13 -22.56 4.15
N ARG A 299 4.09 -22.21 5.45
CA ARG A 299 4.42 -23.12 6.56
C ARG A 299 3.20 -23.83 7.17
N LYS A 300 1.99 -23.31 6.94
CA LYS A 300 0.74 -23.80 7.53
C LYS A 300 -0.42 -23.55 6.58
N ALA A 301 -1.32 -24.52 6.48
CA ALA A 301 -2.62 -24.33 5.82
C ALA A 301 -3.36 -23.09 6.35
N ALA A 302 -4.01 -22.36 5.44
CA ALA A 302 -4.89 -21.25 5.78
C ALA A 302 -5.99 -21.67 6.77
N VAL A 303 -6.44 -20.72 7.59
CA VAL A 303 -7.61 -20.89 8.46
C VAL A 303 -8.84 -21.20 7.58
N PRO A 304 -9.64 -22.25 7.88
CA PRO A 304 -10.81 -22.60 7.07
C PRO A 304 -11.95 -21.57 7.16
N THR A 305 -11.82 -20.47 6.43
CA THR A 305 -12.83 -19.39 6.39
C THR A 305 -13.99 -19.78 5.47
N LYS A 306 -15.19 -19.95 6.05
CA LYS A 306 -16.41 -20.23 5.28
C LYS A 306 -16.93 -18.93 4.66
N ILE A 307 -16.78 -18.77 3.36
CA ILE A 307 -17.28 -17.61 2.61
C ILE A 307 -18.73 -17.88 2.20
N GLU A 308 -19.68 -17.20 2.84
CA GLU A 308 -21.12 -17.39 2.59
C GLU A 308 -21.74 -16.34 1.65
N GLY A 309 -20.99 -15.29 1.30
CA GLY A 309 -21.49 -14.18 0.47
C GLY A 309 -21.15 -14.36 -1.02
N GLU A 310 -22.17 -14.51 -1.87
CA GLU A 310 -22.02 -14.59 -3.34
C GLU A 310 -21.19 -13.43 -3.91
N ARG A 311 -21.37 -12.21 -3.36
CA ARG A 311 -20.59 -11.02 -3.73
C ARG A 311 -19.09 -11.22 -3.53
N ILE A 312 -18.69 -11.75 -2.37
CA ILE A 312 -17.29 -11.99 -2.01
C ILE A 312 -16.69 -13.08 -2.92
N MET A 313 -17.44 -14.15 -3.17
CA MET A 313 -17.04 -15.21 -4.12
C MET A 313 -16.88 -14.66 -5.54
N GLY A 314 -17.78 -13.78 -5.96
CA GLY A 314 -17.71 -13.06 -7.24
C GLY A 314 -16.47 -12.17 -7.32
N THR A 315 -16.18 -11.37 -6.30
CA THR A 315 -14.96 -10.54 -6.23
C THR A 315 -13.70 -11.41 -6.30
N LEU A 316 -13.61 -12.50 -5.52
CA LEU A 316 -12.48 -13.45 -5.58
C LEU A 316 -12.29 -14.06 -6.97
N LYS A 317 -13.36 -14.54 -7.63
CA LYS A 317 -13.26 -15.12 -8.99
C LYS A 317 -12.91 -14.06 -10.05
N ASN A 318 -13.38 -12.82 -9.88
CA ASN A 318 -12.98 -11.69 -10.72
C ASN A 318 -11.51 -11.31 -10.51
N THR A 319 -11.01 -11.31 -9.28
CA THR A 319 -9.58 -11.04 -8.96
C THR A 319 -8.67 -12.13 -9.51
N VAL A 320 -9.02 -13.42 -9.40
CA VAL A 320 -8.29 -14.51 -10.07
C VAL A 320 -8.26 -14.29 -11.58
N THR A 321 -9.41 -13.99 -12.19
CA THR A 321 -9.51 -13.76 -13.64
C THR A 321 -8.65 -12.56 -14.08
N TYR A 322 -8.63 -11.48 -13.30
CA TYR A 322 -7.82 -10.29 -13.56
C TYR A 322 -6.31 -10.60 -13.47
N ALA A 323 -5.85 -11.26 -12.40
CA ALA A 323 -4.43 -11.63 -12.26
C ALA A 323 -3.97 -12.62 -13.35
N MET A 324 -4.82 -13.60 -13.72
CA MET A 324 -4.57 -14.48 -14.87
C MET A 324 -4.46 -13.71 -16.18
N GLN A 325 -5.26 -12.65 -16.37
CA GLN A 325 -5.23 -11.83 -17.58
C GLN A 325 -3.99 -10.93 -17.62
N CYS A 326 -3.66 -10.22 -16.53
CA CYS A 326 -2.47 -9.36 -16.46
C CYS A 326 -1.17 -10.13 -16.75
N PHE A 327 -1.02 -11.34 -16.21
CA PHE A 327 0.10 -12.21 -16.56
C PHE A 327 0.11 -12.55 -18.06
N THR A 328 -1.05 -12.91 -18.62
CA THR A 328 -1.17 -13.32 -20.03
C THR A 328 -0.84 -12.18 -20.98
N ASP A 329 -1.37 -10.98 -20.70
CA ASP A 329 -1.16 -9.79 -21.52
C ASP A 329 0.30 -9.34 -21.47
N LEU A 330 0.96 -9.44 -20.31
CA LEU A 330 2.38 -9.14 -20.17
C LEU A 330 3.27 -10.22 -20.81
N LEU A 331 2.92 -11.51 -20.70
CA LEU A 331 3.63 -12.59 -21.41
C LEU A 331 3.67 -12.33 -22.91
N VAL A 332 2.52 -12.02 -23.53
CA VAL A 332 2.43 -11.71 -24.96
C VAL A 332 3.26 -10.48 -25.31
N GLN A 333 3.21 -9.41 -24.50
CA GLN A 333 4.04 -8.23 -24.72
C GLN A 333 5.54 -8.55 -24.66
N ILE A 334 5.98 -9.42 -23.75
CA ILE A 334 7.39 -9.84 -23.63
C ILE A 334 7.81 -10.75 -24.80
N GLU A 335 6.94 -11.65 -25.25
CA GLU A 335 7.17 -12.48 -26.45
C GLU A 335 7.24 -11.64 -27.75
N GLU A 336 6.61 -10.46 -27.78
CA GLU A 336 6.71 -9.48 -28.87
C GLU A 336 7.93 -8.53 -28.77
N MET A 337 8.69 -8.54 -27.66
CA MET A 337 9.86 -7.66 -27.47
C MET A 337 11.18 -8.29 -27.94
N GLU A 338 11.98 -7.53 -28.69
CA GLU A 338 13.34 -7.94 -29.13
C GLU A 338 14.38 -7.97 -27.98
N THR A 339 14.04 -7.43 -26.81
CA THR A 339 14.92 -7.30 -25.63
C THR A 339 14.13 -7.46 -24.34
N GLU A 340 14.80 -7.81 -23.23
CA GLU A 340 14.19 -7.85 -21.90
C GLU A 340 13.49 -6.50 -21.52
N PRO A 341 12.36 -6.54 -20.81
CA PRO A 341 11.69 -5.35 -20.28
C PRO A 341 12.59 -4.46 -19.41
N PRO A 342 12.62 -3.14 -19.66
CA PRO A 342 13.21 -2.17 -18.76
C PRO A 342 12.53 -2.16 -17.38
N ILE A 343 13.32 -1.97 -16.30
CA ILE A 343 12.87 -2.06 -14.90
C ILE A 343 11.74 -1.06 -14.58
N ASP A 344 11.70 0.10 -15.24
CA ASP A 344 10.65 1.12 -15.06
C ASP A 344 9.28 0.73 -15.66
N THR A 345 9.23 -0.30 -16.52
CA THR A 345 7.97 -0.90 -16.99
C THR A 345 7.24 -1.68 -15.90
N TYR A 346 7.96 -2.15 -14.87
CA TYR A 346 7.43 -3.04 -13.83
C TYR A 346 6.83 -4.36 -14.38
N ALA A 347 7.19 -4.76 -15.61
CA ALA A 347 6.62 -5.93 -16.27
C ALA A 347 6.93 -7.23 -15.50
N TRP A 348 8.20 -7.44 -15.12
CA TRP A 348 8.60 -8.61 -14.34
C TRP A 348 7.95 -8.61 -12.96
N GLU A 349 7.93 -7.49 -12.24
CA GLU A 349 7.29 -7.34 -10.92
C GLU A 349 5.76 -7.57 -10.96
N THR A 350 5.09 -7.18 -12.04
CA THR A 350 3.63 -7.30 -12.19
C THR A 350 3.20 -8.68 -12.70
N MET A 351 3.95 -9.25 -13.66
CA MET A 351 3.82 -10.67 -14.02
C MET A 351 4.09 -11.54 -12.82
N SER A 352 5.20 -11.25 -12.14
CA SER A 352 5.59 -12.00 -10.98
C SER A 352 4.51 -11.87 -9.91
N GLU A 353 3.96 -10.74 -9.42
CA GLU A 353 2.89 -10.81 -8.38
C GLU A 353 1.62 -11.64 -8.71
N SER A 354 1.48 -12.14 -9.95
CA SER A 354 0.45 -13.06 -10.44
C SER A 354 0.67 -14.60 -10.19
N LEU A 355 1.61 -15.37 -10.84
CA LEU A 355 1.51 -16.88 -11.09
C LEU A 355 2.86 -17.70 -11.30
N VAL A 356 3.04 -19.06 -11.10
CA VAL A 356 3.57 -19.85 -9.90
C VAL A 356 4.07 -21.37 -10.07
N SER A 357 5.29 -21.92 -9.68
CA SER A 357 5.60 -23.31 -9.08
C SER A 357 7.10 -23.72 -8.66
N TRP A 358 7.39 -24.95 -8.12
CA TRP A 358 8.48 -25.48 -7.17
C TRP A 358 9.89 -26.09 -7.60
N ILE A 359 11.01 -25.86 -6.86
CA ILE A 359 12.06 -26.82 -6.28
C ILE A 359 13.24 -26.06 -5.55
N VAL A 360 13.97 -26.69 -4.58
CA VAL A 360 14.85 -26.11 -3.50
C VAL A 360 16.25 -26.81 -3.45
N PRO A 361 17.44 -26.16 -3.20
CA PRO A 361 17.90 -25.77 -1.84
C PRO A 361 18.90 -24.58 -1.59
N PHE A 362 18.57 -23.80 -0.56
CA PHE A 362 19.39 -23.13 0.49
C PHE A 362 20.94 -23.15 0.42
N ASP A 363 21.59 -21.97 0.47
CA ASP A 363 22.18 -21.38 1.70
C ASP A 363 22.56 -19.88 1.52
N GLU A 364 23.00 -19.23 2.61
CA GLU A 364 23.48 -17.83 2.79
C GLU A 364 22.48 -16.66 2.63
N LEU A 365 22.66 -15.64 3.48
CA LEU A 365 21.93 -14.37 3.48
C LEU A 365 22.74 -13.31 2.70
N GLN A 366 22.07 -12.35 2.03
CA GLN A 366 21.80 -11.01 2.61
C GLN A 366 21.45 -9.96 1.54
N LYS A 367 20.23 -9.37 1.65
CA LYS A 367 19.63 -8.20 0.95
C LYS A 367 18.67 -8.52 -0.21
N SER A 368 17.58 -7.74 -0.24
CA SER A 368 16.65 -7.49 -1.36
C SER A 368 15.87 -8.67 -1.95
N ASP A 369 15.20 -9.46 -1.11
CA ASP A 369 14.22 -10.47 -1.54
C ASP A 369 12.76 -10.04 -1.25
N ILE A 370 12.17 -9.18 -2.10
CA ILE A 370 10.70 -9.08 -2.21
C ILE A 370 10.31 -9.86 -3.45
N SER A 371 9.91 -11.10 -3.20
CA SER A 371 9.72 -12.16 -4.19
C SER A 371 8.23 -12.22 -4.58
N PRO A 372 7.82 -11.84 -5.82
CA PRO A 372 6.42 -11.56 -6.13
C PRO A 372 5.77 -12.72 -6.94
N GLN A 373 4.60 -13.27 -6.55
CA GLN A 373 3.76 -14.33 -7.21
C GLN A 373 2.74 -14.92 -6.23
N LYS A 374 1.61 -14.21 -6.01
CA LYS A 374 0.79 -14.47 -4.81
C LYS A 374 -0.72 -14.32 -4.98
N LEU A 375 -1.21 -13.34 -5.74
CA LEU A 375 -2.63 -12.93 -5.66
C LEU A 375 -3.61 -14.04 -6.05
N ALA A 376 -3.46 -14.62 -7.25
CA ALA A 376 -4.38 -15.64 -7.75
C ALA A 376 -4.44 -16.87 -6.81
N SER A 377 -3.28 -17.38 -6.39
CA SER A 377 -3.19 -18.54 -5.49
C SER A 377 -3.83 -18.31 -4.13
N ILE A 378 -3.70 -17.11 -3.54
CA ILE A 378 -4.35 -16.79 -2.26
C ILE A 378 -5.88 -16.71 -2.46
N CYS A 379 -6.37 -16.13 -3.56
CA CYS A 379 -7.80 -16.14 -3.89
C CYS A 379 -8.34 -17.56 -4.11
N THR A 380 -7.58 -18.45 -4.75
CA THR A 380 -7.88 -19.88 -4.89
C THR A 380 -7.97 -20.60 -3.53
N VAL A 381 -7.06 -20.32 -2.60
CA VAL A 381 -7.12 -20.86 -1.23
C VAL A 381 -8.33 -20.32 -0.46
N ALA A 382 -8.68 -19.03 -0.62
CA ALA A 382 -9.87 -18.42 -0.02
C ALA A 382 -11.18 -19.03 -0.55
N LEU A 383 -11.27 -19.26 -1.87
CA LEU A 383 -12.40 -19.94 -2.53
C LEU A 383 -12.51 -21.42 -2.14
N GLN A 384 -11.42 -22.05 -1.71
CA GLN A 384 -11.32 -23.48 -1.42
C GLN A 384 -11.61 -24.36 -2.66
N GLU A 385 -11.38 -23.82 -3.85
CA GLU A 385 -11.63 -24.42 -5.16
C GLU A 385 -10.37 -24.22 -6.02
N LEU A 386 -9.67 -25.30 -6.37
CA LEU A 386 -8.44 -25.23 -7.17
C LEU A 386 -8.78 -24.89 -8.62
N ASP A 387 -8.33 -23.72 -9.10
CA ASP A 387 -8.48 -23.35 -10.51
C ASP A 387 -7.54 -24.19 -11.39
N GLY A 388 -8.09 -24.85 -12.41
CA GLY A 388 -7.35 -25.73 -13.30
C GLY A 388 -6.47 -25.01 -14.32
N LYS A 389 -6.80 -23.77 -14.71
CA LYS A 389 -5.95 -22.96 -15.60
C LYS A 389 -4.74 -22.44 -14.85
N LEU A 390 -4.96 -21.94 -13.63
CA LEU A 390 -3.91 -21.63 -12.67
C LEU A 390 -2.99 -22.84 -12.56
N PHE A 391 -3.48 -23.98 -12.07
CA PHE A 391 -2.65 -25.18 -11.86
C PHE A 391 -1.94 -25.69 -13.13
N SER A 392 -2.51 -25.51 -14.32
CA SER A 392 -1.85 -25.91 -15.57
C SER A 392 -0.72 -24.96 -15.96
N LEU A 393 -0.93 -23.64 -15.87
CA LEU A 393 0.14 -22.65 -16.06
C LEU A 393 1.24 -22.83 -15.00
N LEU A 394 0.85 -23.18 -13.78
CA LEU A 394 1.78 -23.42 -12.67
C LEU A 394 2.80 -24.51 -13.02
N LEU A 395 2.35 -25.59 -13.66
CA LEU A 395 3.23 -26.67 -14.12
C LEU A 395 4.06 -26.28 -15.35
N LEU A 396 3.59 -25.35 -16.19
CA LEU A 396 4.31 -24.87 -17.37
C LEU A 396 5.48 -23.94 -17.00
N LEU A 397 5.27 -22.99 -16.09
CA LEU A 397 6.32 -22.05 -15.65
C LEU A 397 7.48 -22.73 -14.89
N LEU A 398 7.38 -24.03 -14.71
CA LEU A 398 8.27 -24.86 -13.91
C LEU A 398 8.94 -25.99 -14.70
N SER A 399 8.50 -26.22 -15.93
CA SER A 399 9.05 -27.28 -16.77
C SER A 399 10.26 -26.77 -17.55
N ASP A 400 11.01 -27.70 -18.13
CA ASP A 400 12.02 -27.40 -19.15
C ASP A 400 11.41 -26.75 -20.43
N GLU A 401 10.08 -26.60 -20.49
CA GLU A 401 9.31 -25.95 -21.56
C GLU A 401 8.76 -24.56 -21.14
N SER A 402 9.16 -24.02 -19.99
CA SER A 402 8.69 -22.69 -19.53
C SER A 402 9.02 -21.58 -20.54
N PRO A 403 8.06 -20.71 -20.90
CA PRO A 403 8.33 -19.55 -21.75
C PRO A 403 9.18 -18.48 -21.05
N ILE A 404 9.27 -18.51 -19.71
CA ILE A 404 10.03 -17.54 -18.92
C ILE A 404 11.11 -18.23 -18.08
N SER A 405 12.34 -17.73 -18.22
CA SER A 405 13.53 -18.14 -17.46
C SER A 405 14.01 -17.08 -16.45
N ASP A 406 13.20 -16.05 -16.17
CA ASP A 406 13.52 -15.07 -15.14
C ASP A 406 13.42 -15.67 -13.72
N ASN A 407 14.34 -15.26 -12.84
CA ASN A 407 14.43 -15.77 -11.49
C ASN A 407 13.29 -15.28 -10.58
N LEU A 408 12.77 -14.06 -10.74
CA LEU A 408 11.64 -13.57 -9.95
C LEU A 408 10.36 -14.32 -10.35
N VAL A 409 10.18 -14.57 -11.66
CA VAL A 409 9.08 -15.37 -12.22
C VAL A 409 9.23 -16.89 -11.94
N GLN A 410 10.39 -17.40 -11.52
CA GLN A 410 10.56 -18.79 -11.07
C GLN A 410 10.62 -18.99 -9.53
N GLU A 411 11.07 -18.00 -8.75
CA GLU A 411 11.40 -18.20 -7.32
C GLU A 411 10.21 -17.93 -6.39
N ALA A 412 9.43 -16.88 -6.65
CA ALA A 412 8.14 -16.70 -5.98
C ALA A 412 7.12 -17.78 -6.42
N ALA A 413 7.39 -18.39 -7.57
CA ALA A 413 6.67 -19.49 -8.13
C ALA A 413 6.72 -20.70 -7.21
N LEU A 414 7.93 -21.03 -6.77
CA LEU A 414 8.18 -22.08 -5.80
C LEU A 414 7.38 -21.84 -4.51
N LYS A 415 7.11 -20.59 -4.17
CA LYS A 415 6.39 -20.21 -2.96
C LYS A 415 4.89 -20.49 -3.04
N ALA A 416 4.14 -20.08 -4.07
CA ALA A 416 2.68 -20.28 -4.02
C ALA A 416 2.21 -21.71 -4.36
N THR A 417 2.98 -22.54 -5.08
CA THR A 417 2.67 -23.98 -5.16
C THR A 417 2.80 -24.60 -3.77
N THR A 418 3.79 -24.18 -2.96
CA THR A 418 3.84 -24.58 -1.55
C THR A 418 2.54 -24.20 -0.83
N VAL A 419 2.05 -22.96 -0.97
CA VAL A 419 0.81 -22.48 -0.36
C VAL A 419 -0.44 -23.27 -0.82
N LEU A 420 -0.55 -23.59 -2.12
CA LEU A 420 -1.66 -24.39 -2.65
C LEU A 420 -1.63 -25.83 -2.13
N VAL A 421 -0.46 -26.46 -2.08
CA VAL A 421 -0.27 -27.83 -1.56
C VAL A 421 -0.56 -27.91 -0.05
N GLN A 422 -0.39 -26.83 0.72
CA GLN A 422 -0.86 -26.79 2.12
C GLN A 422 -2.38 -26.87 2.24
N ARG A 423 -3.16 -26.54 1.20
CA ARG A 423 -4.64 -26.55 1.22
C ARG A 423 -5.27 -27.71 0.45
N PHE A 424 -4.69 -28.10 -0.69
CA PHE A 424 -5.23 -29.09 -1.61
C PHE A 424 -4.27 -30.28 -1.73
N ASP A 425 -4.75 -31.50 -1.44
CA ASP A 425 -3.97 -32.72 -1.67
C ASP A 425 -3.78 -32.96 -3.18
N PRO A 426 -2.55 -32.85 -3.72
CA PRO A 426 -2.33 -33.01 -5.15
C PRO A 426 -2.62 -34.43 -5.64
N LEU A 427 -2.44 -35.43 -4.78
CA LEU A 427 -2.60 -36.84 -5.15
C LEU A 427 -4.07 -37.21 -5.36
N GLY A 428 -4.99 -36.50 -4.69
CA GLY A 428 -6.43 -36.59 -4.94
C GLY A 428 -6.83 -36.01 -6.29
N THR A 429 -6.38 -34.79 -6.62
CA THR A 429 -6.69 -34.15 -7.91
C THR A 429 -6.05 -34.85 -9.12
N PHE A 430 -4.85 -35.43 -8.97
CA PHE A 430 -4.23 -36.25 -10.03
C PHE A 430 -5.06 -37.49 -10.44
N GLN A 431 -5.95 -37.99 -9.58
CA GLN A 431 -6.90 -39.06 -9.95
C GLN A 431 -8.17 -38.51 -10.60
N SER A 432 -8.58 -37.27 -10.30
CA SER A 432 -9.75 -36.64 -10.92
C SER A 432 -9.50 -36.17 -12.36
N ALA A 433 -8.27 -35.78 -12.69
CA ALA A 433 -7.90 -35.27 -14.02
C ALA A 433 -7.51 -36.38 -15.04
N ARG A 434 -7.79 -37.65 -14.73
CA ARG A 434 -7.46 -38.83 -15.55
C ARG A 434 -8.66 -39.71 -15.93
N ASN A 435 -9.89 -39.23 -15.69
CA ASN A 435 -11.14 -39.89 -16.05
C ASN A 435 -11.97 -38.99 -16.98
#